data_AF-A0AAW7XG37-F1
#
_entry.id   AF-A0AAW7XG37-F1
#
_cell.length_a   1.000
_cell.length_b   1.000
_cell.length_c   1.000
_cell.angle_alpha   90.00
_cell.angle_beta   90.00
_cell.angle_gamma   90.00
#
_symmetry.space_group_name_H-M   'P 1'
#
loop_
_entity.id
_entity.type
_entity.pdbx_description
1 polymer ?
#
loop_
_entity_poly.entity_id
_entity_poly.type
_entity_poly.pdbx_seq_one_letter_code
_entity_poly.pdbx_strand_id
1 'polypeptide(L)' 'MGDKKKAKNSQLVIRINDTERERFVSLCDELDTSAAREVRRFIRDFIAEHETPNQG' A
#
# COMPACT_ATOMS: atom_id res chain seq x y z
N MET A 1 -31.06 -10.94 -12.28
CA MET A 1 -30.05 -10.21 -11.48
C MET A 1 -28.70 -10.48 -12.08
N GLY A 2 -27.97 -9.46 -12.56
CA GLY A 2 -26.63 -9.64 -13.10
C GLY A 2 -25.59 -9.61 -11.99
N ASP A 3 -24.89 -10.72 -11.76
CA ASP A 3 -23.69 -10.78 -10.91
C ASP A 3 -22.58 -9.94 -11.54
N LYS A 4 -22.49 -8.67 -11.15
CA LYS A 4 -21.28 -7.86 -11.34
C LYS A 4 -20.18 -8.52 -10.52
N LYS A 5 -19.44 -9.44 -11.13
CA LYS A 5 -18.19 -10.00 -10.58
C LYS A 5 -17.31 -8.82 -10.18
N LYS A 6 -17.24 -8.50 -8.89
CA LYS A 6 -16.27 -7.54 -8.35
C LYS A 6 -14.91 -7.99 -8.87
N ALA A 7 -14.24 -7.13 -9.65
CA ALA A 7 -12.88 -7.38 -10.09
C ALA A 7 -12.08 -7.79 -8.87
N LYS A 8 -11.49 -9.00 -8.89
CA LYS A 8 -10.68 -9.48 -7.78
C LYS A 8 -9.51 -8.52 -7.67
N ASN A 9 -9.45 -7.76 -6.58
CA ASN A 9 -8.29 -6.93 -6.30
C ASN A 9 -7.05 -7.83 -6.30
N SER A 10 -6.02 -7.46 -7.06
CA SER A 10 -4.75 -8.19 -7.09
C SER A 10 -4.04 -8.06 -5.75
N GLN A 11 -3.45 -9.16 -5.25
CA GLN A 11 -2.67 -9.18 -4.02
C GLN A 11 -1.19 -8.89 -4.32
N LEU A 12 -0.58 -8.01 -3.52
CA LEU A 12 0.86 -7.76 -3.53
C LEU A 12 1.50 -8.50 -2.34
N VAL A 13 2.47 -9.38 -2.63
CA VAL A 13 3.23 -10.12 -1.60
C VAL A 13 4.67 -9.61 -1.62
N ILE A 14 5.13 -9.08 -0.48
CA ILE A 14 6.48 -8.54 -0.31
C ILE A 14 7.16 -9.33 0.80
N ARG A 15 8.44 -9.66 0.62
CA ARG A 15 9.30 -10.25 1.64
C ARG A 15 10.23 -9.16 2.20
N ILE A 16 10.21 -9.00 3.51
CA ILE A 16 11.09 -8.11 4.27
C ILE A 16 11.64 -8.88 5.47
N ASN A 17 12.66 -8.34 6.15
CA ASN A 17 13.17 -8.96 7.37
C ASN A 17 12.16 -8.82 8.53
N ASP A 18 12.24 -9.71 9.51
CA ASP A 18 11.27 -9.78 10.61
C ASP A 18 11.30 -8.53 11.50
N THR A 19 12.48 -8.00 11.81
CA THR A 19 12.65 -6.80 12.65
C THR A 19 11.98 -5.57 12.03
N GLU A 20 12.12 -5.39 10.72
CA GLU A 20 11.54 -4.27 9.97
C GLU A 20 10.02 -4.41 9.88
N ARG A 21 9.53 -5.64 9.64
CA ARG A 21 8.08 -5.93 9.69
C ARG A 21 7.49 -5.57 11.05
N GLU A 22 8.10 -6.04 12.13
CA GLU A 22 7.62 -5.78 13.49
C GLU A 22 7.59 -4.29 13.78
N ARG A 23 8.69 -3.57 13.49
CA ARG A 23 8.75 -2.12 13.67
C ARG A 23 7.68 -1.39 12.86
N PHE A 24 7.45 -1.78 11.62
CA PHE A 24 6.44 -1.17 10.76
C PHE A 24 5.02 -1.39 11.30
N VAL A 25 4.70 -2.62 11.73
CA VAL A 25 3.37 -2.93 12.30
C VAL A 25 3.16 -2.20 13.62
N SER A 26 4.14 -2.18 14.53
CA SER A 26 4.06 -1.44 15.79
C SER A 26 3.82 0.05 15.56
N LEU A 27 4.52 0.66 14.61
CA LEU A 27 4.28 2.07 14.23
C LEU A 27 2.87 2.29 13.66
N CYS A 28 2.33 1.34 12.91
CA CYS A 28 0.95 1.46 12.43
C CYS A 28 -0.05 1.48 13.60
N ASP A 29 0.15 0.60 14.59
CA ASP A 29 -0.71 0.53 15.77
C ASP A 29 -0.60 1.81 16.63
N GLU A 30 0.61 2.33 16.83
CA GLU A 30 0.85 3.60 17.54
C GLU A 30 0.16 4.80 16.87
N LEU A 31 0.07 4.80 15.54
CA LEU A 31 -0.53 5.86 14.74
C LEU A 31 -2.02 5.65 14.45
N ASP A 32 -2.65 4.63 15.04
CA ASP A 32 -4.06 4.24 14.78
C ASP A 32 -4.36 4.06 13.27
N THR A 33 -3.41 3.44 12.55
CA THR A 33 -3.49 3.12 11.12
C THR A 33 -3.24 1.63 10.88
N SER A 34 -3.37 1.19 9.63
CA SER A 34 -3.07 -0.20 9.26
C SER A 34 -1.93 -0.27 8.25
N ALA A 35 -1.12 -1.33 8.34
CA ALA A 35 -0.07 -1.64 7.38
C ALA A 35 -0.56 -1.56 5.92
N ALA A 36 -1.76 -2.07 5.64
CA ALA A 36 -2.36 -2.02 4.30
C ALA A 36 -2.70 -0.59 3.86
N ARG A 37 -3.13 0.29 4.78
CA ARG A 37 -3.42 1.70 4.50
C ARG A 37 -2.14 2.46 4.20
N GLU A 38 -1.10 2.28 5.00
CA GLU A 38 0.19 2.94 4.82
C GLU A 38 0.88 2.48 3.53
N VAL A 39 0.91 1.17 3.25
CA VAL A 39 1.47 0.66 1.98
C VAL A 39 0.70 1.20 0.77
N ARG A 40 -0.64 1.28 0.83
CA ARG A 40 -1.43 1.87 -0.27
C ARG A 40 -1.18 3.36 -0.43
N ARG A 41 -0.98 4.09 0.66
CA ARG A 41 -0.65 5.52 0.63
C ARG A 41 0.72 5.70 -0.02
N PHE A 42 1.73 4.97 0.47
CA PHE A 42 3.07 4.96 -0.10
C PHE A 42 3.06 4.66 -1.60
N ILE A 43 2.35 3.61 -2.05
CA ILE A 43 2.25 3.26 -3.47
C ILE A 43 1.67 4.42 -4.29
N ARG A 44 0.60 5.08 -3.81
CA ARG A 44 0.00 6.21 -4.53
C ARG A 44 0.92 7.42 -4.59
N ASP A 45 1.56 7.75 -3.46
CA ASP A 45 2.48 8.89 -3.37
C ASP A 45 3.70 8.66 -4.27
N PHE A 46 4.26 7.44 -4.24
CA PHE A 46 5.38 7.03 -5.10
C PHE A 46 5.02 7.10 -6.58
N ILE A 47 3.84 6.59 -6.96
CA ILE A 47 3.36 6.71 -8.35
C ILE A 47 3.22 8.19 -8.73
N ALA A 48 2.59 9.02 -7.90
CA ALA A 48 2.39 10.44 -8.19
C ALA A 48 3.72 11.21 -8.33
N GLU A 49 4.72 10.88 -7.52
CA GLU A 49 6.07 11.46 -7.58
C GLU A 49 6.82 11.10 -8.87
N HIS A 50 6.58 9.90 -9.41
CA HIS A 50 7.29 9.40 -10.60
C HIS A 50 6.48 9.47 -11.89
N GLU A 51 5.16 9.67 -11.82
CA GLU A 51 4.28 9.85 -12.97
C GLU A 51 4.17 11.30 -13.44
N THR A 52 4.86 12.27 -12.81
CA THR A 52 4.98 13.62 -13.40
C THR A 52 5.45 13.50 -14.85
N PRO A 53 4.57 13.71 -15.84
CA PRO A 53 4.87 13.40 -17.22
C PRO A 53 5.57 14.63 -17.76
N ASN A 54 6.90 14.59 -17.84
CA ASN A 54 7.69 15.66 -18.42
C ASN A 54 7.60 16.97 -17.59
N GLN A 55 8.75 17.57 -17.30
CA GLN A 55 8.75 18.97 -16.92
C GLN A 55 8.15 19.75 -18.10
N GLY A 56 7.10 20.53 -17.84
CA GLY A 56 6.67 21.59 -18.75
C GLY A 56 7.71 22.70 -18.80
#